data_AF-A0A849Z1G7-F1
#
_entry.id   AF-A0A849Z1G7-F1
#
_cell.length_a   1.000
_cell.length_b   1.000
_cell.length_c   1.000
_cell.angle_alpha   90.00
_cell.angle_beta   90.00
_cell.angle_gamma   90.00
#
_symmetry.space_group_name_H-M   'P 1'
#
loop_
_entity.id
_entity.type
_entity.pdbx_description
1 polymer ?
#
loop_
_entity_poly.entity_id
_entity_poly.type
_entity_poly.pdbx_seq_one_letter_code
_entity_poly.pdbx_strand_id
1 'polypeptide(L)'
;MTPKKPRTGGEIDSWCTKCRMDLNHRIVAMVGDAVKRVECLTCGGQHNYRKPASERDAPKATTPRAASAKAAGGVPATQRSAKAMWEKAIAGQPPNAFKAYTVGSTFSPGELVRHKLFGDGVIARVIDPKKVEILFEEGPKTMAQGS
;
A
#
# COMPACT_ATOMS: atom_id res chain seq x y z
N MET A 1 -12.53 -29.43 14.00
CA MET A 1 -11.06 -29.52 14.10
C MET A 1 -10.53 -28.16 14.52
N THR A 2 -9.98 -28.04 15.73
CA THR A 2 -9.51 -26.75 16.26
C THR A 2 -8.31 -26.26 15.43
N PRO A 3 -8.31 -25.03 14.90
CA PRO A 3 -7.17 -24.53 14.12
C PRO A 3 -5.94 -24.48 15.02
N LYS A 4 -4.93 -25.30 14.69
CA LYS A 4 -3.68 -25.36 15.44
C LYS A 4 -2.94 -24.05 15.23
N LYS A 5 -2.60 -23.37 16.33
CA LYS A 5 -1.88 -22.08 16.29
C LYS A 5 -0.57 -22.27 15.50
N PRO A 6 -0.25 -21.38 14.54
CA PRO A 6 1.00 -21.48 13.80
C PRO A 6 2.19 -21.38 14.75
N ARG A 7 3.23 -22.17 14.48
CA ARG A 7 4.48 -22.20 15.24
C ARG A 7 5.68 -22.24 14.30
N THR A 8 6.82 -21.72 14.72
CA THR A 8 8.07 -21.83 13.96
C THR A 8 8.39 -23.29 13.64
N GLY A 9 8.84 -23.56 12.41
CA GLY A 9 9.06 -24.90 11.89
C GLY A 9 7.80 -25.67 11.51
N GLY A 10 6.61 -25.13 11.80
CA GLY A 10 5.34 -25.65 11.32
C GLY A 10 5.09 -25.32 9.85
N GLU A 11 4.06 -25.95 9.29
CA GLU A 11 3.62 -25.74 7.91
C GLU A 11 2.39 -24.81 7.87
N ILE A 12 2.30 -24.00 6.82
CA ILE A 12 1.23 -23.03 6.61
C ILE A 12 1.03 -22.77 5.11
N ASP A 13 -0.22 -22.64 4.68
CA ASP A 13 -0.52 -22.18 3.32
C ASP A 13 -0.29 -20.67 3.19
N SER A 14 0.50 -20.29 2.19
CA SER A 14 0.84 -18.90 1.91
C SER A 14 0.94 -18.70 0.41
N TRP A 15 0.71 -17.48 -0.03
CA TRP A 15 0.97 -17.10 -1.41
C TRP A 15 2.46 -16.98 -1.67
N CYS A 16 2.97 -17.79 -2.58
CA CYS A 16 4.35 -17.72 -3.02
C CYS A 16 4.50 -16.63 -4.10
N THR A 17 5.40 -15.66 -3.88
CA THR A 17 5.67 -14.62 -4.89
C THR A 17 6.47 -15.13 -6.09
N LYS A 18 7.17 -16.27 -5.94
CA LYS A 18 7.95 -16.90 -7.02
C LYS A 18 7.11 -17.85 -7.86
N CYS A 19 6.32 -18.72 -7.24
CA CYS A 19 5.41 -19.65 -7.91
C CYS A 19 4.09 -18.98 -8.36
N ARG A 20 3.74 -17.84 -7.77
CA ARG A 20 2.50 -17.09 -8.04
C ARG A 20 1.23 -17.90 -7.81
N MET A 21 1.24 -18.72 -6.76
CA MET A 21 0.07 -19.47 -6.30
C MET A 21 0.17 -19.74 -4.80
N ASP A 22 -0.95 -20.15 -4.20
CA ASP A 22 -1.00 -20.58 -2.80
C ASP A 22 -0.46 -22.01 -2.69
N LEU A 23 0.59 -22.18 -1.87
CA LEU A 23 1.30 -23.44 -1.69
C LEU A 23 1.60 -23.66 -0.20
N ASN A 24 2.01 -24.88 0.14
CA ASN A 24 2.50 -25.19 1.47
C ASN A 24 3.88 -24.54 1.70
N HIS A 25 4.02 -23.81 2.80
CA HIS A 25 5.25 -23.16 3.22
C HIS A 25 5.62 -23.57 4.64
N ARG A 26 6.92 -23.59 4.95
CA ARG A 26 7.43 -23.73 6.31
C ARG A 26 7.58 -22.37 6.96
N ILE A 27 7.14 -22.24 8.21
CA ILE A 27 7.33 -21.02 9.01
C ILE A 27 8.80 -20.92 9.44
N VAL A 28 9.51 -19.90 8.94
CA VAL A 28 10.93 -19.66 9.24
C VAL A 28 11.09 -18.72 10.43
N ALA A 29 10.23 -17.70 10.53
CA ALA A 29 10.29 -16.73 11.62
C ALA A 29 8.90 -16.25 12.04
N MET A 30 8.71 -16.16 13.36
CA MET A 30 7.55 -15.55 14.01
C MET A 30 7.98 -14.38 14.88
N VAL A 31 7.13 -13.37 14.99
CA VAL A 31 7.28 -12.24 15.94
C VAL A 31 6.05 -12.23 16.83
N GLY A 32 6.24 -12.57 18.10
CA GLY A 32 5.13 -12.88 19.00
C GLY A 32 4.29 -14.01 18.40
N ASP A 33 2.99 -13.74 18.22
CA ASP A 33 2.04 -14.70 17.65
C ASP A 33 1.89 -14.61 16.12
N ALA A 34 2.59 -13.68 15.46
CA ALA A 34 2.45 -13.43 14.03
C ALA A 34 3.57 -14.09 13.21
N VAL A 35 3.20 -14.82 12.16
CA VAL A 35 4.15 -15.35 11.17
C VAL A 35 4.71 -14.20 10.34
N LYS A 36 6.04 -14.05 10.33
CA LYS A 36 6.72 -12.96 9.61
C LYS A 36 7.31 -13.44 8.29
N ARG A 37 7.99 -14.58 8.31
CA ARG A 37 8.76 -15.10 7.17
C ARG A 37 8.50 -16.59 6.98
N VAL A 38 8.33 -16.98 5.73
CA VAL A 38 8.00 -18.35 5.31
C VAL A 38 8.90 -18.79 4.16
N GLU A 39 9.11 -20.10 4.05
CA GLU A 39 9.87 -20.75 2.98
C GLU A 39 8.96 -21.68 2.19
N CYS A 40 8.88 -21.48 0.88
CA CYS A 40 8.07 -22.32 0.01
C CYS A 40 8.69 -23.71 -0.11
N LEU A 41 7.93 -24.76 0.22
CA LEU A 41 8.42 -26.14 0.12
C LEU A 41 8.52 -26.63 -1.33
N THR A 42 7.90 -25.92 -2.28
CA THR A 42 7.98 -26.25 -3.72
C THR A 42 9.20 -25.64 -4.40
N CYS A 43 9.51 -24.37 -4.13
CA CYS A 43 10.59 -23.65 -4.85
C CYS A 43 11.80 -23.26 -3.98
N GLY A 44 11.76 -23.56 -2.67
CA GLY A 44 12.78 -23.19 -1.70
C GLY A 44 12.89 -21.68 -1.42
N GLY A 45 12.02 -20.86 -2.02
CA GLY A 45 12.08 -19.41 -1.89
C GLY A 45 11.60 -18.92 -0.52
N GLN A 46 12.39 -18.07 0.13
CA GLN A 46 11.99 -17.42 1.38
C GLN A 46 11.44 -16.00 1.14
N HIS A 47 10.27 -15.70 1.70
CA HIS A 47 9.66 -14.38 1.62
C HIS A 47 8.81 -14.06 2.85
N ASN A 48 8.32 -12.81 2.94
CA ASN A 48 7.39 -12.43 4.00
C ASN A 48 6.05 -13.16 3.83
N TYR A 49 5.44 -13.56 4.94
CA TYR A 49 4.15 -14.25 4.94
C TYR A 49 3.07 -13.38 4.27
N ARG A 50 2.34 -13.99 3.33
CA ARG A 50 1.18 -13.38 2.69
C ARG A 50 0.04 -14.38 2.79
N LYS A 51 -1.06 -13.96 3.39
CA LYS A 51 -2.27 -14.79 3.51
C LYS A 51 -2.66 -15.37 2.15
N PRO A 52 -3.15 -16.63 2.12
CA PRO A 52 -3.63 -17.24 0.89
C PRO A 52 -4.79 -16.44 0.30
N ALA A 53 -4.99 -16.50 -1.01
CA ALA A 53 -5.98 -15.67 -1.70
C ALA A 53 -7.38 -15.80 -1.10
N SER A 54 -7.76 -16.99 -0.64
CA SER A 54 -9.03 -17.31 -0.01
C SER A 54 -9.31 -16.60 1.33
N GLU A 55 -8.29 -16.04 1.99
CA GLU A 55 -8.40 -15.35 3.29
C GLU A 55 -8.11 -13.84 3.22
N ARG A 56 -7.96 -13.29 2.01
CA ARG A 56 -7.65 -11.87 1.80
C ARG A 56 -8.85 -10.93 1.95
N ASP A 57 -10.07 -11.48 1.98
CA ASP A 57 -11.32 -10.71 2.08
C ASP A 57 -11.81 -10.44 3.51
N ALA A 58 -11.09 -10.89 4.55
CA ALA A 58 -11.45 -10.56 5.94
C ALA A 58 -10.75 -9.27 6.40
N PRO A 59 -11.48 -8.17 6.68
CA PRO A 59 -10.90 -6.92 7.13
C PRO A 59 -10.48 -7.06 8.60
N LYS A 60 -9.19 -7.32 8.84
CA LYS A 60 -8.62 -7.15 10.19
C LYS A 60 -7.84 -5.85 10.25
N ALA A 61 -8.43 -4.88 10.92
CA ALA A 61 -7.78 -3.66 11.39
C ALA A 61 -6.45 -4.01 12.07
N THR A 62 -5.37 -3.40 11.59
CA THR A 62 -4.20 -2.97 12.40
C THR A 62 -3.20 -2.24 11.51
N THR A 63 -3.11 -0.93 11.74
CA THR A 63 -2.01 0.00 11.44
C THR A 63 -1.49 0.11 9.99
N PRO A 64 -1.60 1.29 9.35
CA PRO A 64 -1.13 1.48 7.99
C PRO A 64 0.38 1.72 7.98
N ARG A 65 1.15 0.70 7.56
CA ARG A 65 2.48 0.96 6.98
C ARG A 65 2.37 0.77 5.47
N ALA A 66 2.57 1.87 4.78
CA ALA A 66 2.54 2.00 3.33
C ALA A 66 3.41 0.95 2.64
N ALA A 67 2.87 0.31 1.60
CA ALA A 67 3.61 -0.01 0.38
C ALA A 67 2.63 -0.47 -0.71
N SER A 68 2.48 0.42 -1.67
CA SER A 68 2.03 0.28 -3.05
C SER A 68 1.98 -1.15 -3.62
N ALA A 69 0.86 -1.51 -4.23
CA ALA A 69 0.85 -2.41 -5.37
C ALA A 69 -0.31 -2.04 -6.30
N LYS A 70 0.03 -1.46 -7.46
CA LYS A 70 -0.86 -1.41 -8.62
C LYS A 70 -1.09 -2.83 -9.14
N ALA A 71 -2.33 -3.18 -9.45
CA ALA A 71 -2.66 -4.10 -10.52
C ALA A 71 -4.06 -3.76 -11.05
N ALA A 72 -4.19 -3.81 -12.36
CA ALA A 72 -5.26 -3.27 -13.18
C ALA A 72 -6.57 -4.06 -13.11
N GLY A 73 -7.66 -3.40 -13.56
CA GLY A 73 -8.85 -4.06 -14.09
C GLY A 73 -10.06 -4.08 -13.15
N GLY A 74 -10.62 -2.90 -12.90
CA GLY A 74 -11.83 -2.71 -12.09
C GLY A 74 -11.58 -1.62 -11.07
N VAL A 75 -12.41 -0.56 -11.05
CA VAL A 75 -12.29 0.51 -10.05
C VAL A 75 -12.44 -0.11 -8.66
N PRO A 76 -11.35 -0.29 -7.88
CA PRO A 76 -11.49 -0.90 -6.58
C PRO A 76 -12.20 0.12 -5.69
N ALA A 77 -12.99 -0.32 -4.71
CA ALA A 77 -13.72 0.58 -3.79
C ALA A 77 -12.80 1.63 -3.10
N THR A 78 -11.50 1.36 -3.05
CA THR A 78 -10.43 2.29 -2.64
C THR A 78 -10.23 3.50 -3.58
N GLN A 79 -10.47 3.38 -4.89
CA GLN A 79 -10.38 4.52 -5.83
C GLN A 79 -11.62 5.42 -5.72
N ARG A 80 -12.82 4.85 -5.52
CA ARG A 80 -14.03 5.66 -5.31
C ARG A 80 -13.93 6.47 -4.03
N SER A 81 -13.40 5.88 -2.96
CA SER A 81 -13.13 6.59 -1.70
C SER A 81 -11.97 7.59 -1.83
N ALA A 82 -10.91 7.27 -2.59
CA ALA A 82 -9.83 8.21 -2.87
C ALA A 82 -10.29 9.44 -3.67
N LYS A 83 -11.12 9.24 -4.71
CA LYS A 83 -11.70 10.33 -5.50
C LYS A 83 -12.59 11.23 -4.63
N ALA A 84 -13.45 10.64 -3.79
CA ALA A 84 -14.27 11.42 -2.86
C ALA A 84 -13.45 12.24 -1.86
N MET A 85 -12.32 11.70 -1.37
CA MET A 85 -11.39 12.44 -0.52
C MET A 85 -10.70 13.59 -1.26
N TRP A 86 -10.31 13.36 -2.52
CA TRP A 86 -9.74 14.39 -3.38
C TRP A 86 -10.75 15.51 -3.65
N GLU A 87 -11.97 15.17 -4.05
CA GLU A 87 -13.06 16.13 -4.29
C GLU A 87 -13.32 16.98 -3.04
N LYS A 88 -13.36 16.36 -1.85
CA LYS A 88 -13.53 17.09 -0.58
C LYS A 88 -12.36 18.01 -0.26
N ALA A 89 -11.12 17.61 -0.57
CA ALA A 89 -9.93 18.41 -0.28
C ALA A 89 -9.78 19.60 -1.24
N ILE A 90 -10.27 19.47 -2.47
CA ILE A 90 -10.23 20.50 -3.51
C ILE A 90 -11.47 21.41 -3.43
N ALA A 91 -12.59 20.91 -2.91
CA ALA A 91 -13.83 21.67 -2.77
C ALA A 91 -13.62 22.96 -1.97
N GLY A 92 -13.86 24.09 -2.61
CA GLY A 92 -13.74 25.43 -2.01
C GLY A 92 -12.33 26.04 -2.07
N GLN A 93 -11.36 25.37 -2.70
CA GLN A 93 -10.00 25.89 -2.84
C GLN A 93 -9.87 26.73 -4.12
N PRO A 94 -9.38 27.98 -4.02
CA PRO A 94 -9.23 28.84 -5.19
C PRO A 94 -8.05 28.37 -6.07
N PRO A 95 -8.10 28.60 -7.39
CA PRO A 95 -7.10 28.11 -8.34
C PRO A 95 -5.68 28.67 -8.12
N ASN A 96 -5.54 29.74 -7.32
CA ASN A 96 -4.25 30.30 -6.90
C ASN A 96 -3.63 29.59 -5.68
N ALA A 97 -4.36 28.71 -4.99
CA ALA A 97 -3.84 27.92 -3.89
C ALA A 97 -2.96 26.74 -4.37
N PHE A 98 -3.02 26.40 -5.66
CA PHE A 98 -2.26 25.32 -6.26
C PHE A 98 -0.84 25.76 -6.63
N LYS A 99 0.15 25.20 -5.95
CA LYS A 99 1.55 25.40 -6.33
C LYS A 99 1.94 24.46 -7.46
N ALA A 100 2.76 24.93 -8.40
CA ALA A 100 3.31 24.05 -9.43
C ALA A 100 4.20 22.98 -8.80
N TYR A 101 3.94 21.71 -9.11
CA TYR A 101 4.80 20.62 -8.66
C TYR A 101 6.20 20.79 -9.25
N THR A 102 7.19 20.88 -8.38
CA THR A 102 8.61 20.87 -8.75
C THR A 102 9.35 19.92 -7.84
N VAL A 103 10.21 19.08 -8.41
CA VAL A 103 10.94 18.03 -7.67
C VAL A 103 11.90 18.60 -6.63
N GLY A 104 12.31 19.87 -6.78
CA GLY A 104 13.17 20.56 -5.82
C GLY A 104 12.43 21.29 -4.69
N SER A 105 11.10 21.36 -4.72
CA SER A 105 10.32 22.00 -3.64
C SER A 105 9.98 21.00 -2.55
N THR A 106 10.01 21.47 -1.31
CA THR A 106 9.52 20.75 -0.13
C THR A 106 8.04 21.01 0.07
N PHE A 107 7.30 19.99 0.45
CA PHE A 107 5.84 19.98 0.48
C PHE A 107 5.32 19.54 1.86
N SER A 108 4.25 20.17 2.33
CA SER A 108 3.61 19.82 3.60
C SER A 108 2.26 19.11 3.42
N PRO A 109 1.84 18.22 4.33
CA PRO A 109 0.52 17.62 4.28
C PRO A 109 -0.59 18.69 4.23
N GLY A 110 -1.56 18.51 3.34
CA GLY A 110 -2.67 19.44 3.11
C GLY A 110 -2.42 20.52 2.06
N GLU A 111 -1.19 20.64 1.55
CA GLU A 111 -0.87 21.61 0.50
C GLU A 111 -1.35 21.14 -0.88
N LEU A 112 -1.77 22.10 -1.70
CA LEU A 112 -2.32 21.86 -3.03
C LEU A 112 -1.25 22.03 -4.10
N VAL A 113 -1.20 21.08 -5.00
CA VAL A 113 -0.15 20.95 -5.99
C VAL A 113 -0.74 20.64 -7.36
N ARG A 114 -0.26 21.34 -8.39
CA ARG A 114 -0.60 21.08 -9.79
C ARG A 114 0.54 20.39 -10.51
N HIS A 115 0.28 19.20 -11.03
CA HIS A 115 1.24 18.41 -11.80
C HIS A 115 0.85 18.39 -13.29
N LYS A 116 1.81 18.63 -14.19
CA LYS A 116 1.55 18.70 -15.65
C LYS A 116 0.86 17.46 -16.24
N LEU A 117 1.19 16.26 -15.73
CA LEU A 117 0.64 14.99 -16.20
C LEU A 117 -0.57 14.49 -15.40
N PHE A 118 -0.71 14.89 -14.13
CA PHE A 118 -1.69 14.28 -13.20
C PHE A 118 -2.75 15.27 -12.73
N GLY A 119 -2.66 16.52 -13.17
CA GLY A 119 -3.58 17.58 -12.79
C GLY A 119 -3.40 18.02 -11.35
N ASP A 120 -4.52 18.39 -10.75
CA ASP A 120 -4.59 18.98 -9.42
C ASP A 120 -4.59 17.87 -8.36
N GLY A 121 -3.78 18.06 -7.34
CA GLY A 121 -3.64 17.11 -6.24
C GLY A 121 -3.43 17.81 -4.91
N VAL A 122 -3.68 17.07 -3.84
CA VAL A 122 -3.43 17.50 -2.45
C VAL A 122 -2.41 16.55 -1.84
N ILE A 123 -1.43 17.08 -1.11
CA ILE A 123 -0.47 16.23 -0.41
C ILE A 123 -1.18 15.56 0.76
N ALA A 124 -1.40 14.26 0.65
CA ALA A 124 -2.05 13.48 1.69
C ALA A 124 -1.13 13.32 2.90
N ARG A 125 0.16 13.08 2.67
CA ARG A 125 1.19 12.93 3.72
C ARG A 125 2.60 12.92 3.15
N VAL A 126 3.58 13.22 4.00
CA VAL A 126 5.00 12.98 3.74
C VAL A 126 5.32 11.53 4.13
N ILE A 127 5.91 10.76 3.22
CA ILE A 127 6.31 9.36 3.47
C ILE A 127 7.73 9.32 4.02
N ASP A 128 8.66 9.96 3.31
CA ASP A 128 10.09 10.07 3.62
C ASP A 128 10.52 11.52 3.37
N PRO A 129 11.68 11.99 3.87
CA PRO A 129 12.17 13.34 3.57
C PRO A 129 12.17 13.67 2.07
N LYS A 130 12.42 12.67 1.21
CA LYS A 130 12.44 12.83 -0.26
C LYS A 130 11.17 12.36 -0.97
N LYS A 131 10.13 11.90 -0.25
CA LYS A 131 8.93 11.33 -0.87
C LYS A 131 7.64 11.79 -0.20
N VAL A 132 6.68 12.15 -1.02
CA VAL A 132 5.33 12.55 -0.60
C VAL A 132 4.28 11.70 -1.27
N GLU A 133 3.16 11.48 -0.60
CA GLU A 133 1.95 10.93 -1.19
C GLU A 133 1.04 12.09 -1.58
N ILE A 134 0.76 12.23 -2.87
CA ILE A 134 -0.16 13.22 -3.40
C ILE A 134 -1.40 12.50 -3.89
N LEU A 135 -2.55 12.92 -3.37
CA LEU A 135 -3.85 12.44 -3.80
C LEU A 135 -4.29 13.25 -5.02
N PHE A 136 -4.40 12.58 -6.17
CA PHE A 136 -4.91 13.15 -7.43
C PHE A 136 -6.31 12.59 -7.73
N GLU A 137 -6.97 13.15 -8.74
CA GLU A 137 -8.28 12.67 -9.21
C GLU A 137 -8.27 11.18 -9.59
N GLU A 138 -7.21 10.71 -10.26
CA GLU A 138 -7.06 9.30 -10.65
C GLU A 138 -6.71 8.37 -9.47
N GLY A 139 -6.38 8.96 -8.31
CA GLY A 139 -6.00 8.27 -7.08
C GLY A 139 -4.65 8.73 -6.52
N PRO A 140 -4.22 8.13 -5.40
CA PRO A 140 -2.98 8.50 -4.73
C PRO A 140 -1.75 8.08 -5.52
N LYS A 141 -0.76 8.99 -5.63
CA LYS A 141 0.56 8.73 -6.21
C LYS A 141 1.67 9.16 -5.27
N THR A 142 2.71 8.35 -5.21
CA THR A 142 3.97 8.71 -4.54
C THR A 142 4.82 9.53 -5.49
N MET A 143 5.24 10.72 -5.04
CA MET A 143 6.02 11.69 -5.79
C MET A 143 7.29 12.05 -5.01
N ALA A 144 8.32 12.53 -5.70
CA ALA A 144 9.57 12.97 -5.08
C ALA A 144 9.49 14.45 -4.68
N GLN A 145 10.15 14.83 -3.60
CA GLN A 145 10.23 16.23 -3.19
C GLN A 145 11.68 16.65 -2.90
N GLY A 146 11.88 17.96 -2.79
CA GLY A 146 13.14 18.57 -2.38
C GLY A 146 13.58 18.05 -1.01
N SER A 147 14.89 17.94 -0.82
CA SER A 147 15.49 17.48 0.44
C SER A 147 15.62 18.62 1.45
#